data_AF-A0A7S4AS55-F1
#
_entry.id   AF-A0A7S4AS55-F1
#
_cell.length_a   1.000
_cell.length_b   1.000
_cell.length_c   1.000
_cell.angle_alpha   90.00
_cell.angle_beta   90.00
_cell.angle_gamma   90.00
#
_symmetry.space_group_name_H-M   'P 1'
#
loop_
_entity.id
_entity.type
_entity.pdbx_description
1 polymer ?
#
loop_
_entity_poly.entity_id
_entity_poly.type
_entity_poly.pdbx_seq_one_letter_code
_entity_poly.pdbx_strand_id
1 'polypeptide(L)'
;LRRIVYKVYHKKAVSRKLALEPRNLHVLWNNYETGIGGSKPAKYFTNEERAKVKHKYSHRLVLWKAVERMIWRGTDCDAAIQRSYDDYKPLHNVTAILNAMRIDERNGGHALIQ
;
A
#
# COMPACT_ATOMS: atom_id res chain seq x y z
N LEU A 1 -21.77 -9.42 -0.77
CA LEU A 1 -20.46 -9.52 -1.47
C LEU A 1 -19.25 -9.63 -0.52
N ARG A 2 -19.14 -8.81 0.53
CA ARG A 2 -18.04 -8.85 1.53
C ARG A 2 -17.82 -10.23 2.20
N ARG A 3 -18.87 -11.05 2.38
CA ARG A 3 -18.80 -12.34 3.11
C ARG A 3 -18.27 -13.52 2.28
N ILE A 4 -18.36 -13.45 0.95
CA ILE A 4 -17.99 -14.55 0.04
C ILE A 4 -16.47 -14.55 -0.15
N VAL A 5 -15.88 -13.37 -0.37
CA VAL A 5 -14.43 -13.17 -0.47
C VAL A 5 -13.71 -13.73 0.78
N TYR A 6 -14.23 -13.46 1.98
CA TYR A 6 -13.67 -13.95 3.25
C TYR A 6 -13.60 -15.48 3.36
N LYS A 7 -14.60 -16.22 2.84
CA LYS A 7 -14.58 -17.70 2.87
C LYS A 7 -13.57 -18.29 1.90
N VAL A 8 -13.27 -17.62 0.78
CA VAL A 8 -12.26 -18.07 -0.19
C VAL A 8 -10.85 -18.01 0.40
N TYR A 9 -10.49 -16.92 1.09
CA TYR A 9 -9.16 -16.77 1.68
C TYR A 9 -8.91 -17.64 2.93
N HIS A 10 -9.96 -18.16 3.58
CA HIS A 10 -9.79 -19.01 4.78
C HIS A 10 -9.30 -20.44 4.47
N LYS A 11 -9.26 -20.86 3.19
CA LYS A 11 -8.90 -22.24 2.80
C LYS A 11 -7.43 -22.49 2.44
N LYS A 12 -6.54 -21.49 2.49
CA LYS A 12 -5.10 -21.68 2.31
C LYS A 12 -4.32 -20.84 3.31
N ALA A 13 -4.03 -21.41 4.47
CA ALA A 13 -3.14 -20.82 5.45
C ALA A 13 -1.69 -20.95 4.97
N VAL A 14 -1.12 -19.88 4.40
CA VAL A 14 0.33 -19.80 4.11
C VAL A 14 0.86 -18.41 4.49
N SER A 15 1.88 -18.43 5.35
CA SER A 15 2.78 -17.36 5.83
C SER A 15 2.29 -15.90 5.81
N ARG A 16 2.11 -15.30 7.00
CA ARG A 16 1.72 -13.90 7.23
C ARG A 16 2.90 -12.93 7.10
N LYS A 17 3.49 -12.79 5.90
CA LYS A 17 4.64 -11.91 5.70
C LYS A 17 4.29 -10.75 4.77
N LEU A 18 4.28 -9.52 5.31
CA LEU A 18 4.47 -8.32 4.47
C LEU A 18 5.79 -8.49 3.73
N ALA A 19 5.84 -8.13 2.44
CA ALA A 19 7.07 -8.18 1.64
C ALA A 19 8.24 -7.63 2.46
N LEU A 20 9.27 -8.47 2.67
CA LEU A 20 10.39 -8.18 3.56
C LEU A 20 11.06 -6.87 3.15
N GLU A 21 11.28 -6.70 1.84
CA GLU A 21 11.81 -5.50 1.20
C GLU A 21 11.06 -5.26 -0.11
N PRO A 22 10.20 -4.25 -0.19
CA PRO A 22 9.54 -3.91 -1.44
C PRO A 22 10.57 -3.32 -2.41
N ARG A 23 10.78 -4.00 -3.53
CA ARG A 23 11.73 -3.57 -4.56
C ARG A 23 11.24 -2.31 -5.30
N ASN A 24 9.93 -2.07 -5.33
CA ASN A 24 9.27 -0.92 -5.96
C ASN A 24 7.87 -0.66 -5.36
N LEU A 25 7.24 0.46 -5.73
CA LEU A 25 5.90 0.86 -5.27
C LEU A 25 4.80 -0.07 -5.79
N HIS A 26 4.96 -0.67 -6.98
CA HIS A 26 4.00 -1.66 -7.51
C HIS A 26 3.91 -2.89 -6.62
N VAL A 27 5.04 -3.40 -6.10
CA VAL A 27 5.06 -4.53 -5.15
C VAL A 27 4.35 -4.15 -3.85
N LEU A 28 4.46 -2.90 -3.39
CA LEU A 28 3.73 -2.42 -2.22
C LEU A 28 2.22 -2.35 -2.46
N TRP A 29 1.81 -1.84 -3.61
CA TRP A 29 0.40 -1.78 -3.99
C TRP A 29 -0.19 -3.18 -4.15
N ASN A 30 0.50 -4.07 -4.86
CA ASN A 30 0.08 -5.46 -5.05
C ASN A 30 -0.08 -6.20 -3.71
N ASN A 31 0.84 -5.98 -2.76
CA ASN A 31 0.70 -6.55 -1.41
C ASN A 31 -0.56 -6.07 -0.68
N TYR A 32 -0.97 -4.84 -0.93
CA TYR A 32 -2.16 -4.25 -0.33
C TYR A 32 -3.45 -4.75 -0.98
N GLU A 33 -3.48 -4.78 -2.31
CA GLU A 33 -4.67 -5.06 -3.11
C GLU A 33 -4.97 -6.56 -3.20
N THR A 34 -3.97 -7.38 -3.52
CA THR A 34 -4.12 -8.83 -3.77
C THR A 34 -3.38 -9.70 -2.77
N GLY A 35 -2.43 -9.13 -2.02
CA GLY A 35 -1.48 -9.91 -1.24
C GLY A 35 -0.35 -10.47 -2.12
N ILE A 36 0.67 -11.05 -1.49
CA ILE A 36 1.83 -11.64 -2.18
C ILE A 36 1.97 -13.10 -1.74
N GLY A 37 2.26 -14.01 -2.67
CA GLY A 37 2.59 -15.40 -2.33
C GLY A 37 1.46 -16.17 -1.61
N GLY A 38 0.20 -15.82 -1.89
CA GLY A 38 -0.96 -16.40 -1.22
C GLY A 38 -1.25 -15.83 0.17
N SER A 39 -0.48 -14.83 0.62
CA SER A 39 -0.79 -14.10 1.86
C SER A 39 -2.06 -13.28 1.69
N LYS A 40 -2.77 -13.08 2.80
CA LYS A 40 -3.91 -12.16 2.90
C LYS A 40 -3.51 -10.76 2.40
N PRO A 41 -4.35 -10.07 1.60
CA PRO A 41 -4.10 -8.69 1.21
C PRO A 41 -4.01 -7.77 2.44
N ALA A 42 -3.08 -6.82 2.42
CA ALA A 42 -2.83 -5.96 3.59
C ALA A 42 -4.06 -5.09 3.94
N LYS A 43 -4.89 -4.74 2.95
CA LYS A 43 -6.15 -3.99 3.18
C LYS A 43 -7.13 -4.71 4.11
N TYR A 44 -7.06 -6.03 4.17
CA TYR A 44 -7.95 -6.85 4.99
C TYR A 44 -7.36 -7.25 6.35
N PHE A 45 -6.15 -6.80 6.70
CA PHE A 45 -5.55 -7.14 7.99
C PHE A 45 -6.42 -6.66 9.16
N THR A 46 -6.61 -7.53 10.16
CA THR A 46 -7.28 -7.17 11.42
C THR A 46 -6.38 -6.27 12.28
N ASN A 47 -6.93 -5.70 13.35
CA ASN A 47 -6.15 -4.84 14.26
C ASN A 47 -4.99 -5.61 14.90
N GLU A 48 -5.21 -6.87 15.29
CA GLU A 48 -4.19 -7.74 15.88
C GLU A 48 -3.09 -8.09 14.86
N GLU A 49 -3.47 -8.33 13.61
CA GLU A 49 -2.53 -8.57 12.52
C GLU A 49 -1.69 -7.33 12.23
N ARG A 50 -2.32 -6.15 12.17
CA ARG A 50 -1.65 -4.86 11.98
C ARG A 50 -0.69 -4.55 13.12
N ALA A 51 -1.06 -4.83 14.37
CA ALA A 51 -0.23 -4.59 15.55
C ALA A 51 1.12 -5.32 15.48
N LYS A 52 1.14 -6.55 14.95
CA LYS A 52 2.37 -7.35 14.76
C LYS A 52 3.34 -6.76 13.74
N VAL A 53 2.84 -5.92 12.83
CA VAL A 53 3.62 -5.30 11.74
C VAL A 53 3.47 -3.78 11.72
N LYS A 54 3.20 -3.18 12.88
CA LYS A 54 2.74 -1.78 13.01
C LYS A 54 3.64 -0.78 12.29
N HIS A 55 4.95 -0.93 12.41
CA HIS A 55 5.92 -0.02 11.81
C HIS A 55 5.88 -0.08 10.28
N LYS A 56 5.95 -1.30 9.72
CA LYS A 56 5.87 -1.51 8.27
C LYS A 56 4.51 -1.07 7.72
N TYR A 57 3.43 -1.41 8.42
CA TYR A 57 2.08 -1.06 8.01
C TYR A 57 1.88 0.46 7.99
N SER A 58 2.24 1.16 9.08
CA SER A 58 2.12 2.62 9.16
C SER A 58 2.96 3.33 8.11
N HIS A 59 4.19 2.86 7.87
CA HIS A 59 5.09 3.47 6.88
C HIS A 59 4.53 3.36 5.46
N ARG A 60 3.94 2.22 5.11
CA ARG A 60 3.38 1.95 3.77
C ARG A 60 1.96 2.51 3.58
N LEU A 61 1.25 2.79 4.66
CA LEU A 61 -0.14 3.26 4.63
C LEU A 61 -0.32 4.54 3.83
N VAL A 62 0.68 5.43 3.81
CA VAL A 62 0.61 6.70 3.07
C VAL A 62 0.43 6.47 1.57
N LEU A 63 1.20 5.54 1.00
CA LEU A 63 1.13 5.19 -0.42
C LEU A 63 -0.20 4.52 -0.73
N TRP A 64 -0.62 3.56 0.09
CA TRP A 64 -1.88 2.84 -0.15
C TRP A 64 -3.07 3.80 -0.15
N LYS A 65 -3.14 4.73 0.82
CA LYS A 65 -4.18 5.76 0.85
C LYS A 65 -4.09 6.72 -0.34
N ALA A 66 -2.90 7.14 -0.73
CA ALA A 66 -2.72 8.02 -1.88
C ALA A 66 -3.23 7.36 -3.18
N VAL A 67 -2.85 6.11 -3.42
CA VAL A 67 -3.29 5.34 -4.59
C VAL A 67 -4.80 5.05 -4.55
N GLU A 68 -5.37 4.66 -3.41
CA GLU A 68 -6.82 4.49 -3.26
C GLU A 68 -7.59 5.78 -3.56
N ARG A 69 -7.10 6.93 -3.09
CA ARG A 69 -7.72 8.24 -3.36
C ARG A 69 -7.69 8.59 -4.86
N MET A 70 -6.59 8.32 -5.55
CA MET A 70 -6.48 8.55 -7.00
C MET A 70 -7.40 7.62 -7.79
N ILE A 71 -7.46 6.34 -7.41
CA ILE A 71 -8.39 5.37 -8.03
C ILE A 71 -9.84 5.79 -7.84
N TRP A 72 -10.19 6.28 -6.65
CA TRP A 72 -11.55 6.75 -6.39
C TRP A 72 -11.93 7.99 -7.22
N ARG A 73 -10.94 8.77 -7.69
CA ARG A 73 -11.13 9.89 -8.63
C ARG A 73 -11.11 9.48 -10.10
N GLY A 74 -10.98 8.18 -10.40
CA GLY A 74 -10.99 7.64 -11.75
C GLY A 74 -9.61 7.50 -12.40
N THR A 75 -8.52 7.69 -11.65
CA THR A 75 -7.16 7.40 -12.14
C THR A 75 -6.90 5.89 -12.10
N ASP A 76 -6.30 5.34 -13.16
CA ASP A 76 -5.84 3.96 -13.15
C ASP A 76 -4.75 3.70 -12.08
N CYS A 77 -4.64 2.47 -11.58
CA CYS A 77 -3.68 2.17 -10.52
C CYS A 77 -2.22 2.34 -10.96
N ASP A 78 -1.87 1.96 -12.19
CA ASP A 78 -0.51 2.10 -12.69
C ASP A 78 -0.18 3.57 -12.93
N ALA A 79 -1.14 4.35 -13.44
CA ALA A 79 -1.00 5.80 -13.56
C ALA A 79 -0.83 6.48 -12.19
N ALA A 80 -1.57 6.04 -11.17
CA ALA A 80 -1.45 6.56 -9.80
C ALA A 80 -0.07 6.24 -9.17
N ILE A 81 0.45 5.04 -9.41
CA ILE A 81 1.79 4.65 -8.94
C ILE A 81 2.87 5.42 -9.71
N GLN A 82 2.72 5.59 -11.02
CA GLN A 82 3.64 6.36 -11.85
C GLN A 82 3.69 7.82 -11.39
N ARG A 83 2.54 8.45 -11.15
CA ARG A 83 2.48 9.81 -10.61
C ARG A 83 3.17 9.92 -9.24
N SER A 84 3.02 8.89 -8.40
CA SER A 84 3.73 8.81 -7.12
C SER A 84 5.26 8.70 -7.30
N TYR A 85 5.73 8.06 -8.38
CA TYR A 85 7.15 8.07 -8.72
C TYR A 85 7.62 9.43 -9.24
N ASP A 86 6.83 10.06 -10.10
CA ASP A 86 7.19 11.31 -10.77
C ASP A 86 7.28 12.48 -9.78
N ASP A 87 6.33 12.58 -8.85
CA ASP A 87 6.32 13.63 -7.81
C ASP A 87 7.55 13.55 -6.87
N TYR A 88 8.12 12.35 -6.71
CA TYR A 88 9.29 12.10 -5.85
C TYR A 88 10.51 11.62 -6.64
N LYS A 89 10.56 11.90 -7.95
CA LYS A 89 11.61 11.42 -8.86
C LYS A 89 13.06 11.68 -8.41
N PRO A 90 13.39 12.76 -7.68
CA PRO A 90 14.73 12.92 -7.11
C PRO A 90 15.13 11.82 -6.11
N LEU A 91 14.17 11.02 -5.60
CA LEU A 91 14.40 9.98 -4.61
C LEU A 91 14.49 8.60 -5.27
N HIS A 92 15.61 7.93 -5.06
CA HIS A 92 15.96 6.70 -5.79
C HIS A 92 15.47 5.41 -5.12
N ASN A 93 14.98 5.48 -3.89
CA ASN A 93 14.55 4.30 -3.13
C ASN A 93 13.16 4.48 -2.51
N VAL A 94 12.43 3.36 -2.43
CA VAL A 94 11.04 3.31 -1.94
C VAL A 94 10.91 3.89 -0.53
N THR A 95 11.88 3.66 0.34
CA THR A 95 11.86 4.16 1.72
C THR A 95 11.90 5.69 1.77
N ALA A 96 12.75 6.32 0.95
CA ALA A 96 12.86 7.75 0.84
C ALA A 96 11.56 8.37 0.30
N ILE A 97 10.99 7.77 -0.76
CA ILE A 97 9.70 8.19 -1.32
C ILE A 97 8.61 8.14 -0.23
N LEU A 98 8.45 7.02 0.47
CA LEU A 98 7.46 6.88 1.55
C LEU A 98 7.66 7.88 2.69
N ASN A 99 8.91 8.22 3.02
CA ASN A 99 9.20 9.22 4.04
C ASN A 99 8.80 10.63 3.58
N ALA A 100 9.10 10.99 2.33
CA ALA A 100 8.69 12.27 1.76
C ALA A 100 7.15 12.39 1.71
N MET A 101 6.46 11.35 1.21
CA MET A 101 4.99 11.26 1.23
C MET A 101 4.40 11.48 2.63
N ARG A 102 5.03 10.91 3.67
CA ARG A 102 4.55 11.07 5.06
C ARG A 102 4.73 12.50 5.58
N ILE A 103 5.82 13.17 5.20
CA ILE A 103 6.08 14.56 5.57
C ILE A 103 5.03 15.46 4.90
N ASP A 104 4.78 15.25 3.62
CA ASP A 104 3.80 16.00 2.83
C ASP A 104 2.36 15.83 3.35
N GLU A 105 1.94 14.59 3.62
CA GLU A 105 0.62 14.30 4.21
C GLU A 105 0.45 14.99 5.58
N ARG A 106 1.53 15.07 6.39
CA ARG A 106 1.50 15.79 7.68
C ARG A 106 1.41 17.30 7.51
N ASN A 107 2.04 17.84 6.46
CA ASN A 107 2.10 19.28 6.21
C ASN A 107 0.87 19.82 5.45
N GLY A 108 -0.17 19.00 5.25
CA GLY A 108 -1.47 19.43 4.72
C GLY A 108 -1.59 19.35 3.20
N GLY A 109 -0.65 18.71 2.51
CA GLY A 109 -0.74 18.60 1.06
C GLY A 109 0.13 17.50 0.50
N HIS A 110 -0.50 16.55 -0.19
CA HIS A 110 0.17 15.75 -1.18
C HIS A 110 -0.22 16.31 -2.55
N ALA A 111 0.74 16.70 -3.39
CA ALA A 111 0.47 17.24 -4.74
C ALA A 111 -0.39 16.30 -5.62
N LEU A 112 -0.39 14.99 -5.29
CA LEU A 112 -1.27 13.97 -5.88
C LEU A 112 -2.78 14.18 -5.63
N ILE A 113 -3.17 15.09 -4.72
CA ILE A 113 -4.56 15.36 -4.30
C ILE A 113 -5.15 16.60 -5.00
N GLN A 114 -4.36 17.36 -5.75
CA GLN A 114 -4.87 18.43 -6.60
C GLN A 114 -5.40 17.86 -7.92
#